data_AF-A0A4Y9IVF5-F1
#
_entry.id   AF-A0A4Y9IVF5-F1
#
_cell.length_a   1.000
_cell.length_b   1.000
_cell.length_c   1.000
_cell.angle_alpha   90.00
_cell.angle_beta   90.00
_cell.angle_gamma   90.00
#
_symmetry.space_group_name_H-M   'P 1'
#
loop_
_entity.id
_entity.type
_entity.pdbx_description
1 polymer ?
#
loop_
_entity_poly.entity_id
_entity_poly.type
_entity_poly.pdbx_seq_one_letter_code
_entity_poly.pdbx_strand_id
1 'polypeptide(L)'
;NRKSNITNINEIKERSTSYVSNNTNITEYGDIDLYGGISAGTGLDLYDEAIETIRYPKPIPKHDIALRVYGDSMEPMFRDEDIVFIKKTQEIYHGQIGAFIVNGMGFLKKFYQEEDKVRLVSLNRDYKDIIIREYDDVRLVGIIVL
;
A
#
# COMPACT_ATOMS: atom_id res chain seq x y z
N ASN A 1 -26.85 15.31 28.08
CA ASN A 1 -27.74 14.18 27.72
C ASN A 1 -26.96 13.18 26.89
N ARG A 2 -27.23 11.90 27.13
CA ARG A 2 -26.31 10.74 27.03
C ARG A 2 -25.70 10.52 25.63
N LYS A 3 -24.38 10.28 25.61
CA LYS A 3 -23.68 9.57 24.53
C LYS A 3 -24.21 8.13 24.52
N SER A 4 -24.84 7.70 23.43
CA SER A 4 -25.24 6.30 23.25
C SER A 4 -24.00 5.49 22.91
N ASN A 5 -23.50 4.73 23.88
CA ASN A 5 -22.48 3.71 23.65
C ASN A 5 -23.14 2.49 22.99
N ILE A 6 -22.65 2.09 21.83
CA ILE A 6 -23.13 0.90 21.10
C ILE A 6 -22.38 -0.30 21.68
N THR A 7 -23.09 -1.23 22.32
CA THR A 7 -22.52 -2.42 22.98
C THR A 7 -23.07 -3.72 22.39
N ASN A 8 -23.45 -3.72 21.11
CA ASN A 8 -23.93 -4.93 20.44
C ASN A 8 -23.03 -5.31 19.26
N ILE A 9 -22.29 -6.40 19.44
CA ILE A 9 -21.40 -7.00 18.43
C ILE A 9 -22.18 -7.38 17.16
N ASN A 10 -23.48 -7.68 17.27
CA ASN A 10 -24.31 -8.04 16.12
C ASN A 10 -24.66 -6.81 15.26
N GLU A 11 -24.91 -5.63 15.85
CA GLU A 11 -25.11 -4.38 15.11
C GLU A 11 -23.83 -3.92 14.40
N ILE A 12 -22.67 -4.14 15.02
CA ILE A 12 -21.36 -3.90 14.40
C ILE A 12 -21.16 -4.86 13.23
N LYS A 13 -21.45 -6.15 13.41
CA LYS A 13 -21.35 -7.15 12.33
C LYS A 13 -22.32 -6.85 11.19
N GLU A 14 -23.57 -6.52 11.47
CA GLU A 14 -24.57 -6.15 10.47
C GLU A 14 -24.19 -4.87 9.73
N ARG A 15 -23.65 -3.86 10.41
CA ARG A 15 -23.08 -2.69 9.73
C ARG A 15 -21.86 -3.05 8.90
N SER A 16 -20.99 -3.94 9.38
CA SER A 16 -19.81 -4.42 8.65
C SER A 16 -20.20 -5.17 7.37
N THR A 17 -21.19 -6.07 7.42
CA THR A 17 -21.72 -6.77 6.24
C THR A 17 -22.52 -5.83 5.33
N SER A 18 -23.22 -4.83 5.88
CA SER A 18 -23.97 -3.83 5.10
C SER A 18 -23.06 -2.88 4.32
N TYR A 19 -21.87 -2.56 4.83
CA TYR A 19 -20.84 -1.80 4.09
C TYR A 19 -20.24 -2.62 2.94
N VAL A 20 -20.14 -3.95 3.09
CA VAL A 20 -19.64 -4.84 2.02
C VAL A 20 -20.70 -5.13 0.96
N SER A 21 -22.00 -5.07 1.29
CA SER A 21 -23.07 -5.48 0.36
C SER A 21 -23.74 -4.34 -0.42
N ASN A 22 -23.47 -3.07 -0.14
CA ASN A 22 -24.22 -1.95 -0.72
C ASN A 22 -23.35 -0.91 -1.44
N ASN A 23 -22.48 -1.32 -2.38
CA ASN A 23 -22.29 -0.61 -3.65
C ASN A 23 -21.23 -1.30 -4.52
N THR A 24 -21.69 -2.17 -5.42
CA THR A 24 -21.39 -2.17 -6.87
C THR A 24 -21.72 -3.55 -7.41
N ASN A 25 -22.66 -3.61 -8.35
CA ASN A 25 -22.72 -4.75 -9.26
C ASN A 25 -21.45 -4.66 -10.15
N ILE A 26 -20.31 -5.13 -9.64
CA ILE A 26 -19.08 -5.21 -10.42
C ILE A 26 -19.27 -6.36 -11.40
N THR A 27 -19.91 -6.07 -12.54
CA THR A 27 -20.14 -7.06 -13.60
C THR A 27 -18.97 -7.14 -14.58
N GLU A 28 -18.01 -6.21 -14.50
CA GLU A 28 -16.84 -6.17 -15.36
C GLU A 28 -15.53 -6.26 -14.59
N TYR A 29 -14.72 -7.22 -15.00
CA TYR A 29 -13.37 -7.44 -14.53
C TYR A 29 -12.40 -7.20 -15.68
N GLY A 30 -11.18 -6.80 -15.36
CA GLY A 30 -10.05 -6.84 -16.28
C GLY A 30 -8.89 -7.61 -15.66
N ASP A 31 -7.95 -7.99 -16.50
CA ASP A 31 -6.73 -8.67 -16.07
C ASP A 31 -5.66 -7.63 -15.70
N ILE A 32 -4.92 -7.91 -14.63
CA ILE A 32 -3.81 -7.09 -14.15
C ILE A 32 -2.62 -8.00 -13.88
N ASP A 33 -1.48 -7.63 -14.45
CA ASP A 33 -0.21 -8.28 -14.21
C ASP A 33 0.45 -7.71 -12.95
N LEU A 34 0.80 -8.61 -12.03
CA LEU A 34 1.51 -8.31 -10.79
C LEU A 34 2.99 -8.63 -10.96
N TYR A 35 3.85 -7.67 -10.58
CA TYR A 35 5.30 -7.73 -10.78
C TYR A 35 6.06 -8.13 -9.51
N GLY A 36 5.35 -8.64 -8.50
CA GLY A 36 5.94 -9.00 -7.22
C GLY A 36 5.07 -8.65 -6.03
N GLY A 37 5.67 -8.85 -4.87
CA GLY A 37 5.15 -8.37 -3.60
C GLY A 37 5.93 -7.15 -3.11
N ILE A 38 5.30 -6.30 -2.33
CA ILE A 38 5.99 -5.24 -1.61
C ILE A 38 5.79 -5.42 -0.11
N SER A 39 6.90 -5.45 0.64
CA SER A 39 6.83 -5.77 2.05
C SER A 39 6.42 -4.56 2.87
N ALA A 40 5.58 -4.85 3.85
CA ALA A 40 5.28 -3.92 4.90
C ALA A 40 6.44 -3.85 5.94
N GLY A 41 7.13 -4.96 6.24
CA GLY A 41 8.13 -5.00 7.32
C GLY A 41 9.59 -5.16 6.91
N THR A 42 9.88 -6.14 6.06
CA THR A 42 11.19 -6.76 5.89
C THR A 42 11.78 -6.64 4.48
N GLY A 43 11.10 -5.98 3.55
CA GLY A 43 11.49 -5.98 2.14
C GLY A 43 10.93 -7.17 1.36
N LEU A 44 10.56 -6.95 0.10
CA LEU A 44 10.26 -8.03 -0.86
C LEU A 44 10.93 -7.76 -2.22
N ASP A 45 11.19 -8.82 -2.96
CA ASP A 45 11.77 -8.72 -4.31
C ASP A 45 10.74 -8.16 -5.30
N LEU A 46 11.20 -7.22 -6.12
CA LEU A 46 10.47 -6.74 -7.29
C LEU A 46 11.07 -7.37 -8.54
N TYR A 47 10.22 -7.91 -9.40
CA TYR A 47 10.64 -8.56 -10.63
C TYR A 47 10.40 -7.65 -11.83
N ASP A 48 11.26 -7.79 -12.84
CA ASP A 48 11.12 -7.06 -14.12
C ASP A 48 10.01 -7.66 -15.00
N GLU A 49 9.58 -8.89 -14.71
CA GLU A 49 8.53 -9.62 -15.41
C GLU A 49 7.33 -9.87 -14.48
N ALA A 50 6.14 -9.97 -15.08
CA ALA A 50 4.93 -10.33 -14.36
C ALA A 50 5.05 -11.76 -13.81
N ILE A 51 4.75 -11.94 -12.53
CA ILE A 51 4.80 -13.24 -11.85
C ILE A 51 3.41 -13.85 -11.66
N GLU A 52 2.37 -13.02 -11.70
CA GLU A 52 0.97 -13.42 -11.51
C GLU A 52 0.07 -12.48 -12.34
N THR A 53 -0.99 -13.01 -12.95
CA THR A 53 -2.06 -12.19 -13.53
C THR A 53 -3.34 -12.45 -12.74
N ILE A 54 -3.98 -11.40 -12.24
CA ILE A 54 -5.21 -11.48 -11.46
C ILE A 54 -6.38 -10.82 -12.18
N ARG A 55 -7.61 -11.21 -11.81
CA ARG A 55 -8.80 -10.45 -12.20
C ARG A 55 -9.12 -9.37 -11.17
N TYR A 56 -9.22 -8.13 -11.63
CA TYR A 56 -9.52 -6.98 -10.78
C TYR A 56 -10.80 -6.24 -11.25
N PRO A 57 -11.64 -5.75 -10.32
CA PRO A 57 -12.79 -4.91 -10.64
C PRO A 57 -12.47 -3.69 -11.51
N LYS A 58 -13.24 -3.47 -12.58
CA LYS A 58 -13.14 -2.20 -13.31
C LYS A 58 -13.84 -1.05 -12.54
N PRO A 59 -13.39 0.21 -12.73
CA PRO A 59 -12.27 0.63 -13.58
C PRO A 59 -10.91 0.35 -12.93
N ILE A 60 -9.98 -0.15 -13.74
CA ILE A 60 -8.58 -0.34 -13.33
C ILE A 60 -7.88 1.02 -13.42
N PRO A 61 -7.26 1.55 -12.34
CA PRO A 61 -6.52 2.79 -12.39
C PRO A 61 -5.40 2.74 -13.43
N LYS A 62 -5.13 3.85 -14.12
CA LYS A 62 -3.99 3.93 -15.03
C LYS A 62 -2.69 3.83 -14.22
N HIS A 63 -1.87 2.84 -14.52
CA HIS A 63 -0.65 2.52 -13.76
C HIS A 63 0.46 2.03 -14.69
N ASP A 64 1.69 2.01 -14.17
CA ASP A 64 2.84 1.41 -14.84
C ASP A 64 3.20 0.05 -14.24
N ILE A 65 2.94 -0.14 -12.94
CA ILE A 65 3.15 -1.41 -12.21
C ILE A 65 1.97 -1.62 -11.24
N ALA A 66 1.57 -2.87 -11.06
CA ALA A 66 0.75 -3.31 -9.94
C ALA A 66 1.54 -4.29 -9.05
N LEU A 67 1.40 -4.14 -7.74
CA LEU A 67 2.04 -5.01 -6.74
C LEU A 67 1.03 -5.46 -5.70
N ARG A 68 1.27 -6.64 -5.13
CA ARG A 68 0.55 -7.13 -3.96
C ARG A 68 1.25 -6.68 -2.69
N VAL A 69 0.49 -6.16 -1.73
CA VAL A 69 0.99 -5.78 -0.41
C VAL A 69 1.05 -7.02 0.47
N TYR A 70 2.16 -7.19 1.20
CA TYR A 70 2.31 -8.25 2.18
C TYR A 70 2.69 -7.69 3.55
N GLY A 71 1.94 -8.09 4.58
CA GLY A 71 2.02 -7.60 5.95
C GLY A 71 1.16 -6.36 6.20
N ASP A 72 1.23 -5.86 7.43
CA ASP A 72 0.29 -4.88 7.99
C ASP A 72 0.95 -3.53 8.33
N SER A 73 2.20 -3.29 7.93
CA SER A 73 2.90 -2.03 8.24
C SER A 73 2.23 -0.78 7.69
N MET A 74 1.42 -0.95 6.65
CA MET A 74 0.73 0.15 5.97
C MET A 74 -0.76 0.18 6.31
N GLU A 75 -1.18 -0.62 7.29
CA GLU A 75 -2.52 -0.53 7.82
C GLU A 75 -2.77 0.80 8.56
N PRO A 76 -4.01 1.29 8.56
CA PRO A 76 -5.21 0.66 7.99
C PRO A 76 -5.44 0.97 6.50
N MET A 77 -4.54 1.72 5.86
CA MET A 77 -4.74 2.24 4.49
C MET A 77 -4.49 1.18 3.42
N PHE A 78 -3.45 0.36 3.61
CA PHE A 78 -3.14 -0.78 2.77
C PHE A 78 -3.02 -2.00 3.68
N ARG A 79 -3.93 -2.94 3.51
CA ARG A 79 -3.99 -4.20 4.25
C ARG A 79 -3.14 -5.26 3.57
N ASP A 80 -2.83 -6.29 4.31
CA ASP A 80 -2.26 -7.51 3.76
C ASP A 80 -3.14 -8.01 2.59
N GLU A 81 -2.50 -8.45 1.51
CA GLU A 81 -3.11 -8.90 0.26
C GLU A 81 -3.77 -7.81 -0.61
N ASP A 82 -3.74 -6.53 -0.21
CA ASP A 82 -4.23 -5.44 -1.07
C ASP A 82 -3.37 -5.29 -2.33
N ILE A 83 -4.00 -4.84 -3.42
CA ILE A 83 -3.32 -4.52 -4.68
C ILE A 83 -3.10 -3.02 -4.76
N VAL A 84 -1.85 -2.61 -4.95
CA VAL A 84 -1.47 -1.22 -5.13
C VAL A 84 -1.03 -0.94 -6.56
N PHE A 85 -1.49 0.20 -7.07
CA PHE A 85 -1.15 0.70 -8.39
C PHE A 85 -0.09 1.79 -8.29
N ILE A 86 0.99 1.64 -9.06
CA ILE A 86 2.15 2.52 -9.03
C ILE A 86 2.30 3.20 -10.38
N LYS A 87 2.52 4.51 -10.33
CA LYS A 87 3.04 5.29 -11.45
C LYS A 87 4.55 5.47 -11.26
N LYS A 88 5.36 4.99 -12.21
CA LYS A 88 6.81 5.15 -12.20
C LYS A 88 7.16 6.64 -12.25
N THR A 89 7.98 7.07 -11.33
CA THR A 89 8.47 8.45 -11.23
C THR A 89 9.74 8.49 -10.40
N GLN A 90 10.56 9.50 -10.63
CA GLN A 90 11.74 9.79 -9.81
C GLN A 90 11.47 10.91 -8.80
N GLU A 91 10.27 11.49 -8.84
CA GLU A 91 9.86 12.57 -7.94
C GLU A 91 8.85 12.07 -6.90
N ILE A 92 9.08 12.45 -5.65
CA ILE A 92 8.16 12.26 -4.53
C ILE A 92 8.24 13.45 -3.58
N TYR A 93 7.11 13.82 -3.00
CA TYR A 93 6.96 14.95 -2.10
C TYR A 93 6.75 14.50 -0.65
N HIS A 94 7.15 15.36 0.29
CA HIS A 94 6.94 15.15 1.72
C HIS A 94 5.49 14.74 2.01
N GLY A 95 5.32 13.64 2.73
CA GLY A 95 4.04 13.06 3.11
C GLY A 95 3.39 12.13 2.09
N GLN A 96 3.97 11.93 0.90
CA GLN A 96 3.44 10.98 -0.08
C GLN A 96 3.84 9.54 0.23
N ILE A 97 3.06 8.58 -0.28
CA ILE A 97 3.36 7.16 -0.18
C ILE A 97 3.97 6.69 -1.50
N GLY A 98 5.10 6.01 -1.39
CA GLY A 98 5.84 5.49 -2.53
C GLY A 98 6.29 4.05 -2.32
N ALA A 99 6.59 3.39 -3.43
CA ALA A 99 7.31 2.14 -3.47
C ALA A 99 8.80 2.44 -3.60
N PHE A 100 9.59 1.95 -2.66
CA PHE A 100 11.04 2.17 -2.58
C PHE A 100 11.77 0.84 -2.63
N ILE A 101 12.97 0.85 -3.20
CA ILE A 101 13.96 -0.19 -2.95
C ILE A 101 15.03 0.42 -2.05
N VAL A 102 15.29 -0.23 -0.92
CA VAL A 102 16.32 0.16 0.04
C VAL A 102 17.21 -1.05 0.27
N ASN A 103 18.50 -0.95 -0.08
CA ASN A 103 19.48 -2.03 0.04
C ASN A 103 18.99 -3.36 -0.59
N GLY A 104 18.43 -3.27 -1.80
CA GLY A 104 17.90 -4.42 -2.55
C GLY A 104 16.50 -4.89 -2.15
N MET A 105 15.90 -4.30 -1.11
CA MET A 105 14.61 -4.73 -0.57
C MET A 105 13.48 -3.75 -0.90
N GLY A 106 12.33 -4.25 -1.37
CA GLY A 106 11.15 -3.44 -1.73
C GLY A 106 10.23 -3.10 -0.54
N PHE A 107 9.91 -1.82 -0.37
CA PHE A 107 9.10 -1.28 0.72
C PHE A 107 8.02 -0.32 0.25
N LEU A 108 6.81 -0.48 0.79
CA LEU A 108 5.76 0.55 0.73
C LEU A 108 5.85 1.42 1.98
N LYS A 109 6.11 2.71 1.82
CA LYS A 109 6.32 3.64 2.94
C LYS A 109 5.87 5.05 2.62
N LYS A 110 5.57 5.83 3.67
CA LYS A 110 5.34 7.27 3.59
C LYS A 110 6.67 8.01 3.67
N PHE A 111 6.93 8.87 2.69
CA PHE A 111 8.14 9.66 2.59
C PHE A 111 8.07 10.90 3.48
N TYR A 112 9.10 11.12 4.28
CA TYR A 112 9.29 12.34 5.05
C TYR A 112 10.69 12.91 4.76
N GLN A 113 10.72 14.13 4.24
CA GLN A 113 11.93 14.93 4.13
C GLN A 113 11.92 15.97 5.26
N GLU A 114 12.91 15.88 6.14
CA GLU A 114 13.17 16.80 7.25
C GLU A 114 14.49 17.55 6.98
N GLU A 115 14.82 18.57 7.78
CA GLU A 115 16.00 19.41 7.53
C GLU A 115 17.33 18.61 7.53
N ASP A 116 17.42 17.59 8.38
CA ASP A 116 18.65 16.83 8.65
C ASP A 116 18.61 15.37 8.16
N LYS A 117 17.45 14.87 7.75
CA LYS A 117 17.28 13.45 7.41
C LYS A 117 16.09 13.18 6.49
N VAL A 118 16.16 12.03 5.85
CA VAL A 118 15.06 11.41 5.11
C VAL A 118 14.58 10.18 5.87
N ARG A 119 13.27 10.06 6.01
CA ARG A 119 12.60 8.96 6.72
C ARG A 119 11.55 8.31 5.83
N LEU A 120 11.53 6.98 5.82
CA LEU A 120 10.47 6.17 5.25
C LEU A 120 9.68 5.54 6.39
N VAL A 121 8.40 5.91 6.49
CA VAL A 121 7.55 5.70 7.65
C VAL A 121 6.42 4.74 7.33
N SER A 122 6.20 3.77 8.21
CA SER A 122 5.04 2.88 8.18
C SER A 122 3.80 3.60 8.75
N LEU A 123 2.61 3.29 8.25
CA LEU A 123 1.35 3.84 8.80
C LEU A 123 0.94 3.13 10.09
N ASN A 124 1.30 1.85 10.19
CA ASN A 124 1.22 1.08 11.43
C ASN A 124 2.40 1.43 12.33
N ARG A 125 2.07 1.83 13.56
CA ARG A 125 3.03 2.35 14.56
C ARG A 125 3.90 1.28 15.20
N ASP A 126 3.56 0.01 15.03
CA ASP A 126 4.34 -1.11 15.56
C ASP A 126 5.65 -1.33 14.78
N TYR A 127 5.76 -0.68 13.61
CA TYR A 127 6.93 -0.73 12.75
C TYR A 127 7.82 0.50 12.94
N LYS A 128 9.13 0.26 13.02
CA LYS A 128 10.12 1.35 13.12
C LYS A 128 10.29 2.04 11.79
N ASP A 129 10.55 3.33 11.86
CA ASP A 129 10.90 4.14 10.69
C ASP A 129 12.27 3.76 10.14
N ILE A 130 12.38 3.74 8.82
CA ILE A 130 13.65 3.56 8.13
C ILE A 130 14.26 4.96 7.95
N ILE A 131 15.42 5.19 8.54
CA ILE A 131 16.17 6.45 8.41
C ILE A 131 17.22 6.23 7.33
N ILE A 132 17.12 6.96 6.22
CA ILE A 132 18.07 6.84 5.11
C ILE A 132 19.41 7.47 5.49
N ARG A 133 20.49 6.72 5.29
CA ARG A 133 21.87 7.12 5.53
C ARG A 133 22.64 7.22 4.22
N GLU A 134 23.80 7.87 4.27
CA GLU A 134 24.67 8.09 3.09
C GLU A 134 25.16 6.79 2.43
N TYR A 135 25.20 5.69 3.18
CA TYR A 135 25.63 4.38 2.70
C TYR A 135 24.47 3.48 2.23
N ASP A 136 23.23 3.91 2.37
CA ASP A 136 22.08 3.14 1.91
C ASP A 136 21.90 3.32 0.40
N ASP A 137 21.73 2.22 -0.33
CA ASP A 137 21.27 2.26 -1.71
C ASP A 137 19.75 2.44 -1.72
N VAL A 138 19.27 3.59 -2.20
CA VAL A 138 17.85 3.93 -2.19
C VAL A 138 17.38 4.32 -3.58
N ARG A 139 16.32 3.66 -4.03
CA ARG A 139 15.66 3.95 -5.31
C ARG A 139 14.16 4.10 -5.12
N LEU A 140 13.60 5.22 -5.57
CA LEU A 140 12.16 5.34 -5.76
C LEU A 140 11.75 4.53 -7.00
N VAL A 141 10.76 3.66 -6.85
CA VAL A 141 10.12 2.96 -7.98
C VAL A 141 9.01 3.85 -8.54
N GLY A 142 8.21 4.44 -7.67
CA GLY A 142 7.12 5.33 -8.05
C GLY A 142 6.18 5.66 -6.90
N ILE A 143 5.12 6.40 -7.22
CA ILE A 143 4.08 6.83 -6.27
C ILE A 143 2.79 6.02 -6.45
N ILE A 144 2.02 5.89 -5.37
CA ILE A 144 0.72 5.21 -5.40
C ILE A 144 -0.34 6.11 -6.04
N VAL A 145 -1.18 5.55 -6.91
CA VAL A 145 -2.22 6.27 -7.68
C VAL A 145 -3.65 5.80 -7.43
N LEU A 146 -3.88 5.15 -6.29
CA LEU A 146 -5.21 4.72 -5.84
C LEU A 146 -6.16 5.89 -5.52
#